data_AF-A0A8H5NGH7-F1
#
_entry.id   AF-A0A8H5NGH7-F1
#
_cell.length_a   1.000
_cell.length_b   1.000
_cell.length_c   1.000
_cell.angle_alpha   90.00
_cell.angle_beta   90.00
_cell.angle_gamma   90.00
#
_symmetry.space_group_name_H-M   'P 1'
#
loop_
_entity.id
_entity.type
_entity.pdbx_description
1 polymer ?
#
loop_
_entity_poly.entity_id
_entity_poly.type
_entity_poly.pdbx_seq_one_letter_code
_entity_poly.pdbx_strand_id
1 'polypeptide(L)'
;MPYSTKEPLKDTEDHWAASQKAVKAYLSYLETEVQRLKDEDVTGRTIAELIELNGFLKREIQRLEELMAELSSPGEEIEKPHPILRKMEPTAHGFIRNAVDALLILEACLQGHFLHMSRALRPEEARSAIHDGAIFVYETGSSGIRVWQDYRQWHTEFALGDFRVSCEADLDTTRLVGRLIRQSIVLYWNGMEHHVISYFQMQTLRGVVSQGLETPRELDQIAIRASLVQVQLHLHHSVAYSPWYGWTSEKEDWALESDPVDYP
;
A
#
# COMPACT_ATOMS: atom_id res chain seq x y z
N MET A 1 66.15 18.55 62.63
CA MET A 1 66.05 17.30 61.83
C MET A 1 65.15 16.34 62.59
N PRO A 2 64.20 15.61 61.97
CA PRO A 2 63.57 15.77 60.64
C PRO A 2 62.09 16.26 60.80
N TYR A 3 61.50 17.04 59.90
CA TYR A 3 60.87 16.63 58.62
C TYR A 3 60.05 15.34 58.68
N SER A 4 58.73 15.46 58.58
CA SER A 4 57.92 14.56 57.74
C SER A 4 56.60 15.27 57.39
N THR A 5 56.62 16.20 56.43
CA THR A 5 56.08 16.03 55.06
C THR A 5 54.64 15.50 55.00
N LYS A 6 53.72 16.47 54.85
CA LYS A 6 52.58 16.50 53.93
C LYS A 6 51.96 15.14 53.56
N GLU A 7 50.79 14.86 54.12
CA GLU A 7 49.75 14.12 53.40
C GLU A 7 48.56 15.07 53.17
N PRO A 8 48.39 15.57 51.93
CA PRO A 8 47.05 15.76 51.41
C PRO A 8 47.03 15.40 49.93
N LEU A 9 46.81 14.14 49.61
CA LEU A 9 46.50 13.71 48.25
C LEU A 9 45.43 12.61 48.20
N LYS A 10 45.30 11.83 49.28
CA LYS A 10 44.40 10.66 49.31
C LYS A 10 42.91 11.03 49.36
N ASP A 11 42.53 12.00 50.20
CA ASP A 11 41.12 12.44 50.31
C ASP A 11 40.59 13.04 49.01
N THR A 12 41.40 13.82 48.29
CA THR A 12 40.98 14.44 47.02
C THR A 12 40.87 13.43 45.88
N GLU A 13 41.76 12.43 45.82
CA GLU A 13 41.65 11.34 44.85
C GLU A 13 40.43 10.45 45.14
N ASP A 14 40.15 10.18 46.42
CA ASP A 14 38.97 9.42 46.84
C ASP A 14 37.67 10.19 46.54
N HIS A 15 37.63 11.50 46.79
CA HIS A 15 36.48 12.35 46.42
C HIS A 15 36.31 12.50 44.91
N TRP A 16 37.41 12.61 44.15
CA TRP A 16 37.38 12.65 42.69
C TRP A 16 36.88 11.33 42.10
N ALA A 17 37.39 10.19 42.58
CA ALA A 17 36.94 8.87 42.18
C ALA A 17 35.47 8.62 42.53
N ALA A 18 35.03 9.06 43.72
CA ALA A 18 33.63 9.01 44.13
C ALA A 18 32.74 9.87 43.23
N SER A 19 33.20 11.08 42.86
CA SER A 19 32.48 11.98 41.96
C SER A 19 32.39 11.41 40.54
N GLN A 20 33.49 10.85 40.01
CA GLN A 20 33.48 10.18 38.71
C GLN A 20 32.56 8.95 38.69
N LYS A 21 32.51 8.19 39.79
CA LYS A 21 31.60 7.05 39.93
C LYS A 21 30.15 7.49 39.97
N ALA A 22 29.84 8.59 40.67
CA ALA A 22 28.49 9.16 40.72
C ALA A 22 28.05 9.69 39.34
N VAL A 23 28.93 10.40 38.63
CA VAL A 23 28.64 10.89 37.27
C VAL A 23 28.43 9.73 36.30
N LYS A 24 29.25 8.67 36.35
CA LYS A 24 29.06 7.47 35.52
C LYS A 24 27.75 6.75 35.83
N ALA A 25 27.38 6.65 37.10
CA ALA A 25 26.10 6.06 37.50
C ALA A 25 24.91 6.88 36.99
N TYR A 26 25.00 8.21 37.05
CA TYR A 26 23.96 9.10 36.55
C TYR A 26 23.86 9.08 35.01
N LEU A 27 24.99 9.06 34.31
CA LEU A 27 25.03 8.87 32.85
C LEU A 27 24.39 7.54 32.44
N SER A 28 24.74 6.43 33.10
CA SER A 28 24.16 5.12 32.83
C SER A 28 22.65 5.08 33.09
N TYR A 29 22.18 5.77 34.14
CA TYR A 29 20.74 5.97 34.39
C TYR A 29 20.07 6.73 33.24
N LEU A 30 20.64 7.87 32.81
CA LEU A 30 20.10 8.67 31.72
C LEU A 30 20.09 7.91 30.38
N GLU A 31 21.13 7.13 30.08
CA GLU A 31 21.19 6.29 28.88
C GLU A 31 20.09 5.22 28.88
N THR A 32 19.85 4.61 30.05
CA THR A 32 18.76 3.63 30.24
C THR A 32 17.40 4.30 30.07
N GLU A 33 17.22 5.50 30.61
CA GLU A 33 15.96 6.25 30.50
C GLU A 33 15.68 6.72 29.07
N VAL A 34 16.71 7.16 28.34
CA VAL A 34 16.59 7.50 26.91
C VAL A 34 16.22 6.26 26.09
N GLN A 35 16.79 5.09 26.40
CA GLN A 35 16.44 3.85 25.71
C GLN A 35 14.98 3.45 26.00
N ARG A 36 14.55 3.54 27.26
CA ARG A 36 13.14 3.31 27.67
C ARG A 36 12.17 4.21 26.91
N LEU A 37 12.48 5.51 26.79
CA LEU A 37 11.64 6.48 26.08
C LEU A 37 11.60 6.22 24.56
N LYS A 38 12.70 5.77 23.96
CA LYS A 38 12.72 5.34 22.55
C LYS A 38 11.85 4.10 22.32
N ASP A 39 11.91 3.14 23.24
CA ASP A 39 11.08 1.93 23.19
C ASP A 39 9.60 2.28 23.37
N GLU A 40 9.25 3.24 24.25
CA GLU A 40 7.89 3.76 24.41
C GLU A 40 7.37 4.49 23.15
N ASP A 41 8.21 5.24 22.42
CA ASP A 41 7.81 5.91 21.16
C ASP A 41 7.53 4.90 20.03
N VAL A 42 8.31 3.80 19.97
CA VAL A 42 8.03 2.66 19.08
C VAL A 42 6.71 1.99 19.49
N THR A 43 6.50 1.79 20.80
CA THR A 43 5.26 1.19 21.33
C THR A 43 4.06 2.09 21.05
N GLY A 44 4.20 3.42 21.12
CA GLY A 44 3.15 4.39 20.83
C GLY A 44 2.71 4.39 19.36
N ARG A 45 3.66 4.26 18.42
CA ARG A 45 3.35 4.05 16.99
C ARG A 45 2.60 2.74 16.78
N THR A 46 3.09 1.64 17.36
CA THR A 46 2.41 0.34 17.28
C THR A 46 1.03 0.36 17.94
N ILE A 47 0.83 1.12 19.02
CA ILE A 47 -0.48 1.29 19.66
C ILE A 47 -1.44 2.03 18.74
N ALA A 48 -1.01 3.10 18.06
CA ALA A 48 -1.86 3.81 17.10
C ALA A 48 -2.27 2.90 15.92
N GLU A 49 -1.32 2.13 15.38
CA GLU A 49 -1.57 1.13 14.32
C GLU A 49 -2.55 0.05 14.79
N LEU A 50 -2.36 -0.47 16.00
CA LEU A 50 -3.26 -1.45 16.62
C LEU A 50 -4.64 -0.87 16.93
N ILE A 51 -4.75 0.43 17.24
CA ILE A 51 -6.04 1.09 17.44
C ILE A 51 -6.78 1.24 16.12
N GLU A 52 -6.12 1.68 15.05
CA GLU A 52 -6.71 1.77 13.71
C GLU A 52 -7.15 0.39 13.20
N LEU A 53 -6.28 -0.61 13.32
CA LEU A 53 -6.57 -1.99 12.92
C LEU A 53 -7.69 -2.61 13.76
N ASN A 54 -7.67 -2.43 15.09
CA ASN A 54 -8.77 -2.87 15.95
C ASN A 54 -10.08 -2.14 15.62
N GLY A 55 -10.01 -0.86 15.23
CA GLY A 55 -11.17 -0.10 14.77
C GLY A 55 -11.75 -0.67 13.49
N PHE A 56 -10.90 -1.03 12.52
CA PHE A 56 -11.30 -1.70 11.29
C PHE A 56 -11.88 -3.09 11.57
N LEU A 57 -11.17 -3.93 12.32
CA LEU A 57 -11.60 -5.30 12.63
C LEU A 57 -12.93 -5.31 13.40
N LYS A 58 -13.14 -4.40 14.36
CA LYS A 58 -14.43 -4.28 15.06
C LYS A 58 -15.58 -3.94 14.13
N ARG A 59 -15.38 -3.03 13.16
CA ARG A 59 -16.40 -2.70 12.16
C ARG A 59 -16.70 -3.89 11.26
N GLU A 60 -15.69 -4.63 10.83
CA GLU A 60 -15.88 -5.80 9.98
C GLU A 60 -16.53 -6.96 10.75
N ILE A 61 -16.17 -7.19 12.03
CA ILE A 61 -16.86 -8.15 12.89
C ILE A 61 -18.33 -7.79 13.07
N GLN A 62 -18.64 -6.53 13.43
CA GLN A 62 -20.01 -6.05 13.57
C GLN A 62 -20.83 -6.29 12.28
N ARG A 63 -20.23 -5.96 11.12
CA ARG A 63 -20.84 -6.20 9.82
C ARG A 63 -21.11 -7.69 9.56
N LEU A 64 -20.17 -8.58 9.93
CA LEU A 64 -20.33 -10.02 9.79
C LEU A 64 -21.36 -10.59 10.78
N GLU A 65 -21.45 -10.06 12.00
CA GLU A 65 -22.47 -10.42 13.00
C GLU A 65 -23.88 -10.02 12.54
N GLU A 66 -24.04 -8.81 12.01
CA GLU A 66 -25.29 -8.34 11.37
C GLU A 66 -25.70 -9.27 10.22
N LEU A 67 -24.74 -9.65 9.38
CA LEU A 67 -24.94 -10.60 8.28
C LEU A 67 -25.38 -11.98 8.77
N MET A 68 -24.76 -12.50 9.84
CA MET A 68 -25.15 -13.77 10.45
C MET A 68 -26.54 -13.72 11.11
N ALA A 69 -26.90 -12.58 11.68
CA ALA A 69 -28.23 -12.36 12.26
C ALA A 69 -29.32 -12.32 11.18
N GLU A 70 -29.05 -11.65 10.05
CA GLU A 70 -29.92 -11.65 8.87
C GLU A 70 -30.13 -13.06 8.30
N LEU A 71 -29.07 -13.88 8.23
CA LEU A 71 -29.12 -15.29 7.82
C LEU A 71 -29.93 -16.19 8.75
N SER A 72 -30.07 -15.83 10.03
CA SER A 72 -30.78 -16.64 11.04
C SER A 72 -32.27 -16.32 11.15
N SER A 73 -32.77 -15.29 10.45
CA SER A 73 -34.18 -14.92 10.46
C SER A 73 -34.95 -15.74 9.42
N PRO A 74 -35.95 -16.54 9.82
CA PRO A 74 -36.67 -17.40 8.89
C PRO A 74 -37.73 -16.59 8.12
N GLY A 75 -37.45 -16.35 6.84
CA GLY A 75 -38.46 -16.04 5.84
C GLY A 75 -38.93 -14.58 5.80
N GLU A 76 -38.15 -13.73 5.16
CA GLU A 76 -38.70 -12.67 4.31
C GLU A 76 -37.79 -12.58 3.07
N GLU A 77 -38.38 -12.57 1.88
CA GLU A 77 -37.66 -12.52 0.61
C GLU A 77 -36.74 -11.30 0.56
N ILE A 78 -35.42 -11.51 0.64
CA ILE A 78 -34.43 -10.45 0.44
C ILE A 78 -33.79 -10.67 -0.93
N GLU A 79 -34.22 -9.90 -1.92
CA GLU A 79 -33.66 -9.77 -3.28
C GLU A 79 -32.17 -9.34 -3.33
N LYS A 80 -31.45 -9.29 -2.20
CA LYS A 80 -30.05 -8.85 -2.13
C LYS A 80 -29.14 -10.03 -1.75
N PRO A 81 -28.20 -10.44 -2.61
CA PRO A 81 -27.33 -11.57 -2.33
C PRO A 81 -26.45 -11.32 -1.09
N HIS A 82 -26.34 -12.34 -0.22
CA HIS A 82 -25.53 -12.30 1.02
C HIS A 82 -24.09 -11.82 0.77
N PRO A 83 -23.43 -11.07 1.67
CA PRO A 83 -22.09 -10.50 1.44
C PRO A 83 -20.94 -11.48 1.13
N ILE A 84 -21.00 -12.75 1.55
CA ILE A 84 -20.05 -13.80 1.12
C ILE A 84 -20.39 -14.32 -0.30
N LEU A 85 -21.65 -14.21 -0.69
CA LEU A 85 -22.18 -14.44 -2.04
C LEU A 85 -22.18 -13.14 -2.88
N ARG A 86 -21.88 -12.00 -2.26
CA ARG A 86 -21.90 -10.71 -2.92
C ARG A 86 -20.67 -10.66 -3.79
N LYS A 87 -20.97 -10.50 -5.06
CA LYS A 87 -20.00 -10.35 -6.11
C LYS A 87 -19.00 -9.27 -5.73
N MET A 88 -17.73 -9.60 -5.77
CA MET A 88 -16.66 -8.63 -5.55
C MET A 88 -16.64 -7.64 -6.72
N GLU A 89 -16.72 -6.36 -6.40
CA GLU A 89 -16.69 -5.25 -7.36
C GLU A 89 -15.34 -4.52 -7.25
N PRO A 90 -14.95 -3.75 -8.29
CA PRO A 90 -13.77 -2.88 -8.20
C PRO A 90 -13.85 -1.91 -7.02
N THR A 91 -12.72 -1.68 -6.36
CA THR A 91 -12.57 -0.70 -5.28
C THR A 91 -12.88 0.71 -5.76
N ALA A 92 -12.45 1.04 -6.98
CA ALA A 92 -12.69 2.31 -7.65
C ALA A 92 -12.69 2.13 -9.18
N HIS A 93 -13.07 3.19 -9.88
CA HIS A 93 -13.02 3.25 -11.34
C HIS A 93 -12.22 4.46 -11.79
N GLY A 94 -11.37 4.31 -12.81
CA GLY A 94 -10.58 5.38 -13.39
C GLY A 94 -9.24 4.89 -13.93
N PHE A 95 -8.30 5.83 -14.08
CA PHE A 95 -6.95 5.55 -14.58
C PHE A 95 -5.90 6.06 -13.59
N ILE A 96 -4.95 5.20 -13.22
CA ILE A 96 -3.83 5.55 -12.35
C ILE A 96 -2.66 5.98 -13.23
N ARG A 97 -2.32 7.27 -13.23
CA ARG A 97 -1.24 7.81 -14.08
C ARG A 97 0.13 7.73 -13.42
N ASN A 98 0.16 7.85 -12.10
CA ASN A 98 1.37 7.93 -11.29
C ASN A 98 1.10 7.46 -9.84
N ALA A 99 2.12 7.47 -9.00
CA ALA A 99 1.98 7.02 -7.62
C ALA A 99 1.09 7.95 -6.78
N VAL A 100 0.99 9.25 -7.12
CA VAL A 100 0.03 10.17 -6.46
C VAL A 100 -1.41 9.71 -6.63
N ASP A 101 -1.82 9.32 -7.84
CA ASP A 101 -3.16 8.80 -8.08
C ASP A 101 -3.41 7.51 -7.26
N ALA A 102 -2.43 6.61 -7.19
CA ALA A 102 -2.53 5.38 -6.39
C ALA A 102 -2.61 5.67 -4.88
N LEU A 103 -1.83 6.64 -4.39
CA LEU A 103 -1.86 7.11 -3.00
C LEU A 103 -3.20 7.77 -2.64
N LEU A 104 -3.82 8.47 -3.58
CA LEU A 104 -5.15 9.07 -3.40
C LEU A 104 -6.21 7.99 -3.20
N ILE A 105 -6.21 6.95 -4.04
CA ILE A 105 -7.11 5.81 -3.90
C ILE A 105 -6.86 5.07 -2.58
N LEU A 106 -5.59 4.86 -2.20
CA LEU A 106 -5.26 4.24 -0.93
C LEU A 106 -5.73 5.08 0.27
N GLU A 107 -5.49 6.39 0.27
CA GLU A 107 -5.97 7.30 1.31
C GLU A 107 -7.50 7.24 1.44
N ALA A 108 -8.22 7.20 0.31
CA ALA A 108 -9.67 7.02 0.29
C ALA A 108 -10.10 5.70 0.96
N CYS A 109 -9.34 4.62 0.76
CA CYS A 109 -9.59 3.34 1.43
C CYS A 109 -9.31 3.43 2.94
N LEU A 110 -8.22 4.10 3.35
CA LEU A 110 -7.85 4.28 4.75
C LEU A 110 -8.85 5.15 5.52
N GLN A 111 -9.46 6.13 4.85
CA GLN A 111 -10.54 6.97 5.39
C GLN A 111 -11.92 6.28 5.35
N GLY A 112 -12.04 5.13 4.70
CA GLY A 112 -13.29 4.36 4.60
C GLY A 112 -14.26 4.87 3.53
N HIS A 113 -13.82 5.76 2.63
CA HIS A 113 -14.60 6.14 1.45
C HIS A 113 -14.70 5.00 0.45
N PHE A 114 -13.61 4.26 0.28
CA PHE A 114 -13.56 3.03 -0.51
C PHE A 114 -13.23 1.82 0.36
N LEU A 115 -13.57 0.63 -0.15
CA LEU A 115 -13.33 -0.63 0.55
C LEU A 115 -12.17 -1.38 -0.10
N HIS A 116 -11.20 -1.77 0.72
CA HIS A 116 -10.23 -2.78 0.35
C HIS A 116 -10.95 -4.10 0.01
N MET A 117 -10.38 -4.85 -0.92
CA MET A 117 -10.81 -6.23 -1.11
C MET A 117 -10.52 -7.06 0.14
N SER A 118 -11.55 -7.72 0.64
CA SER A 118 -11.46 -8.61 1.81
C SER A 118 -11.06 -10.04 1.45
N ARG A 119 -11.02 -10.38 0.16
CA ARG A 119 -10.65 -11.71 -0.36
C ARG A 119 -10.30 -11.66 -1.84
N ALA A 120 -9.66 -12.71 -2.35
CA ALA A 120 -9.42 -12.90 -3.77
C ALA A 120 -10.74 -12.97 -4.59
N LEU A 121 -10.65 -12.57 -5.86
CA LEU A 121 -11.72 -12.76 -6.84
C LEU A 121 -11.95 -14.24 -7.10
N ARG A 122 -13.21 -14.64 -7.27
CA ARG A 122 -13.54 -15.96 -7.81
C ARG A 122 -13.49 -15.94 -9.34
N PRO A 123 -13.25 -17.10 -10.00
CA PRO A 123 -13.23 -17.17 -11.46
C PRO A 123 -14.50 -16.61 -12.12
N GLU A 124 -15.67 -16.78 -11.50
CA GLU A 124 -16.93 -16.28 -12.02
C GLU A 124 -17.07 -14.76 -11.91
N GLU A 125 -16.53 -14.18 -10.86
CA GLU A 125 -16.58 -12.74 -10.59
C GLU A 125 -15.60 -11.98 -11.49
N ALA A 126 -14.39 -12.51 -11.63
CA ALA A 126 -13.29 -11.90 -12.38
C ALA A 126 -13.68 -11.58 -13.83
N ARG A 127 -14.46 -12.45 -14.48
CA ARG A 127 -14.96 -12.23 -15.85
C ARG A 127 -15.69 -10.90 -16.04
N SER A 128 -16.32 -10.41 -14.98
CA SER A 128 -17.15 -9.20 -15.03
C SER A 128 -16.60 -8.04 -14.21
N ALA A 129 -15.79 -8.30 -13.18
CA ALA A 129 -15.14 -7.26 -12.38
C ALA A 129 -13.90 -6.68 -13.09
N ILE A 130 -13.25 -7.47 -13.94
CA ILE A 130 -12.01 -7.07 -14.62
C ILE A 130 -12.36 -6.53 -15.99
N HIS A 131 -12.37 -5.21 -16.08
CA HIS A 131 -12.68 -4.46 -17.30
C HIS A 131 -11.87 -3.15 -17.33
N ASP A 132 -11.98 -2.42 -18.43
CA ASP A 132 -11.36 -1.11 -18.59
C ASP A 132 -11.79 -0.15 -17.47
N GLY A 133 -10.80 0.52 -16.87
CA GLY A 133 -10.98 1.45 -15.75
C GLY A 133 -11.10 0.80 -14.38
N ALA A 134 -11.14 -0.54 -14.25
CA ALA A 134 -11.29 -1.19 -12.95
C ALA A 134 -10.02 -1.03 -12.09
N ILE A 135 -10.19 -0.62 -10.83
CA ILE A 135 -9.11 -0.47 -9.85
C ILE A 135 -9.45 -1.31 -8.61
N PHE A 136 -8.47 -2.08 -8.15
CA PHE A 136 -8.58 -2.92 -6.96
C PHE A 136 -7.48 -2.55 -5.97
N VAL A 137 -7.84 -2.45 -4.70
CA VAL A 137 -6.89 -2.26 -3.60
C VAL A 137 -7.04 -3.40 -2.61
N TYR A 138 -5.95 -4.05 -2.25
CA TYR A 138 -5.95 -5.06 -1.19
C TYR A 138 -4.71 -4.93 -0.32
N GLU A 139 -4.85 -5.32 0.93
CA GLU A 139 -3.76 -5.44 1.89
C GLU A 139 -3.52 -6.94 2.14
N THR A 140 -2.27 -7.39 2.04
CA THR A 140 -1.91 -8.81 1.95
C THR A 140 -2.35 -9.63 3.17
N GLY A 141 -2.23 -9.10 4.38
CA GLY A 141 -2.57 -9.76 5.64
C GLY A 141 -4.06 -9.94 5.85
N SER A 142 -4.85 -8.86 5.71
CA SER A 142 -6.29 -8.85 5.96
C SER A 142 -7.10 -9.52 4.85
N SER A 143 -6.66 -9.44 3.60
CA SER A 143 -7.33 -10.08 2.46
C SER A 143 -6.93 -11.54 2.24
N GLY A 144 -5.75 -11.93 2.73
CA GLY A 144 -5.11 -13.23 2.46
C GLY A 144 -4.62 -13.40 1.02
N ILE A 145 -4.64 -12.35 0.20
CA ILE A 145 -4.21 -12.37 -1.20
C ILE A 145 -2.69 -12.22 -1.24
N ARG A 146 -1.98 -13.30 -1.59
CA ARG A 146 -0.52 -13.29 -1.77
C ARG A 146 -0.09 -13.05 -3.20
N VAL A 147 -0.91 -13.49 -4.14
CA VAL A 147 -0.70 -13.34 -5.58
C VAL A 147 -2.02 -12.93 -6.18
N TRP A 148 -2.01 -11.83 -6.92
CA TRP A 148 -3.18 -11.37 -7.61
C TRP A 148 -3.58 -12.36 -8.74
N GLN A 149 -4.83 -12.82 -8.72
CA GLN A 149 -5.37 -13.75 -9.72
C GLN A 149 -6.60 -13.14 -10.39
N ASP A 150 -6.47 -12.88 -11.69
CA ASP A 150 -7.52 -12.31 -12.56
C ASP A 150 -8.09 -13.29 -13.58
N TYR A 151 -7.50 -14.49 -13.67
CA TYR A 151 -7.88 -15.56 -14.60
C TYR A 151 -7.83 -15.14 -16.08
N ARG A 152 -7.04 -14.11 -16.43
CA ARG A 152 -6.75 -13.71 -17.80
C ARG A 152 -5.36 -14.16 -18.22
N GLN A 153 -5.12 -14.24 -19.53
CA GLN A 153 -3.80 -14.52 -20.09
C GLN A 153 -3.05 -13.20 -20.32
N TRP A 154 -1.80 -13.17 -19.87
CA TRP A 154 -0.98 -11.97 -19.87
C TRP A 154 0.36 -12.26 -20.51
N HIS A 155 0.92 -11.28 -21.23
CA HIS A 155 2.32 -11.29 -21.62
C HIS A 155 3.22 -11.14 -20.39
N THR A 156 4.53 -11.35 -20.59
CA THR A 156 5.53 -11.16 -19.52
C THR A 156 5.44 -9.76 -18.94
N GLU A 157 5.47 -9.69 -17.61
CA GLU A 157 5.45 -8.42 -16.89
C GLU A 157 6.78 -7.68 -17.04
N PHE A 158 6.72 -6.36 -17.18
CA PHE A 158 7.90 -5.50 -17.23
C PHE A 158 7.75 -4.30 -16.28
N ALA A 159 8.88 -3.67 -15.95
CA ALA A 159 8.90 -2.46 -15.13
C ALA A 159 8.66 -1.22 -15.99
N LEU A 160 7.75 -0.35 -15.57
CA LEU A 160 7.50 0.94 -16.20
C LEU A 160 7.42 2.03 -15.12
N GLY A 161 8.53 2.73 -14.91
CA GLY A 161 8.70 3.55 -13.70
C GLY A 161 8.66 2.66 -12.45
N ASP A 162 7.83 3.03 -11.47
CA ASP A 162 7.60 2.22 -10.26
C ASP A 162 6.41 1.24 -10.41
N PHE A 163 5.85 1.11 -11.62
CA PHE A 163 4.77 0.18 -11.92
C PHE A 163 5.30 -1.12 -12.52
N ARG A 164 4.59 -2.20 -12.22
CA ARG A 164 4.66 -3.45 -12.97
C ARG A 164 3.53 -3.47 -13.99
N VAL A 165 3.85 -3.73 -15.25
CA VAL A 165 2.88 -3.63 -16.36
C VAL A 165 2.89 -4.90 -17.19
N SER A 166 1.71 -5.34 -17.62
CA SER A 166 1.54 -6.40 -18.60
C SER A 166 0.34 -6.13 -19.50
N CYS A 167 0.42 -6.61 -20.74
CA CYS A 167 -0.65 -6.53 -21.73
C CYS A 167 -1.34 -7.88 -21.85
N GLU A 168 -2.65 -7.87 -22.03
CA GLU A 168 -3.44 -9.08 -22.27
C GLU A 168 -2.95 -9.79 -23.53
N ALA A 169 -2.68 -11.08 -23.40
CA ALA A 169 -2.28 -11.96 -24.48
C ALA A 169 -3.54 -12.52 -25.14
N ASP A 170 -4.23 -11.70 -25.94
CA ASP A 170 -5.31 -12.22 -26.78
C ASP A 170 -4.73 -13.13 -27.87
N LEU A 171 -5.33 -14.31 -28.04
CA LEU A 171 -4.88 -15.34 -28.98
C LEU A 171 -5.22 -14.96 -30.44
N ASP A 172 -6.23 -14.11 -30.66
CA ASP A 172 -6.85 -13.94 -31.99
C ASP A 172 -6.62 -12.57 -32.68
N THR A 173 -6.00 -11.58 -32.03
CA THR A 173 -5.81 -10.24 -32.64
C THR A 173 -4.41 -9.67 -32.49
N THR A 174 -3.70 -9.40 -33.59
CA THR A 174 -2.36 -8.75 -33.58
C THR A 174 -2.38 -7.26 -33.20
N ARG A 175 -3.52 -6.69 -32.79
CA ARG A 175 -3.68 -5.26 -32.45
C ARG A 175 -3.87 -5.08 -30.95
N LEU A 176 -3.22 -4.06 -30.38
CA LEU A 176 -3.41 -3.63 -28.98
C LEU A 176 -4.79 -3.01 -28.72
N VAL A 177 -5.54 -2.68 -29.76
CA VAL A 177 -6.85 -2.03 -29.64
C VAL A 177 -7.87 -3.01 -29.07
N GLY A 178 -8.37 -2.72 -27.87
CA GLY A 178 -9.33 -3.56 -27.15
C GLY A 178 -8.71 -4.53 -26.14
N ARG A 179 -7.39 -4.73 -26.19
CA ARG A 179 -6.66 -5.51 -25.18
C ARG A 179 -6.57 -4.76 -23.87
N LEU A 180 -6.71 -5.47 -22.76
CA LEU A 180 -6.54 -4.91 -21.44
C LEU A 180 -5.04 -4.77 -21.10
N ILE A 181 -4.67 -3.68 -20.45
CA ILE A 181 -3.36 -3.47 -19.85
C ILE A 181 -3.57 -3.53 -18.34
N ARG A 182 -2.82 -4.41 -17.68
CA ARG A 182 -2.73 -4.46 -16.22
C ARG A 182 -1.52 -3.66 -15.80
N GLN A 183 -1.70 -2.80 -14.81
CA GLN A 183 -0.61 -2.20 -14.07
C GLN A 183 -0.79 -2.42 -12.57
N SER A 184 0.31 -2.53 -11.84
CA SER A 184 0.29 -2.61 -10.39
C SER A 184 1.42 -1.80 -9.76
N ILE A 185 1.14 -1.30 -8.56
CA ILE A 185 2.11 -0.65 -7.70
C ILE A 185 1.88 -1.12 -6.26
N VAL A 186 2.96 -1.23 -5.51
CA VAL A 186 2.94 -1.56 -4.08
C VAL A 186 3.20 -0.30 -3.28
N LEU A 187 2.37 -0.05 -2.27
CA LEU A 187 2.47 1.07 -1.35
C LEU A 187 2.49 0.56 0.09
N TYR A 188 3.19 1.26 0.97
CA TYR A 188 3.29 0.90 2.39
C TYR A 188 2.52 1.86 3.28
N TRP A 189 1.83 1.34 4.29
CA TRP A 189 1.25 2.15 5.35
C TRP A 189 1.22 1.34 6.65
N ASN A 190 1.61 1.95 7.77
CA ASN A 190 1.65 1.27 9.08
C ASN A 190 2.37 -0.09 9.07
N GLY A 191 3.46 -0.20 8.31
CA GLY A 191 4.21 -1.45 8.14
C GLY A 191 3.53 -2.52 7.28
N MET A 192 2.34 -2.25 6.75
CA MET A 192 1.57 -3.17 5.90
C MET A 192 1.80 -2.88 4.41
N GLU A 193 1.72 -3.94 3.60
CA GLU A 193 1.84 -3.88 2.15
C GLU A 193 0.45 -3.79 1.52
N HIS A 194 0.20 -2.67 0.84
CA HIS A 194 -1.02 -2.41 0.08
C HIS A 194 -0.73 -2.49 -1.41
N HIS A 195 -1.44 -3.37 -2.11
CA HIS A 195 -1.34 -3.53 -3.55
C HIS A 195 -2.46 -2.75 -4.22
N VAL A 196 -2.10 -1.94 -5.21
CA VAL A 196 -3.04 -1.27 -6.10
C VAL A 196 -2.90 -1.87 -7.49
N ILE A 197 -3.98 -2.51 -7.96
CA ILE A 197 -4.06 -3.13 -9.29
C ILE A 197 -5.02 -2.31 -10.13
N SER A 198 -4.62 -1.92 -11.33
CA SER A 198 -5.42 -1.11 -12.25
C SER A 198 -5.44 -1.75 -13.63
N TYR A 199 -6.61 -1.72 -14.26
CA TYR A 199 -6.84 -2.20 -15.61
C TYR A 199 -7.31 -1.08 -16.50
N PHE A 200 -6.75 -0.99 -17.70
CA PHE A 200 -7.19 0.00 -18.68
C PHE A 200 -6.84 -0.45 -20.10
N GLN A 201 -7.53 0.10 -21.09
CA GLN A 201 -7.21 -0.09 -22.50
C GLN A 201 -6.39 1.08 -23.03
N MET A 202 -5.69 0.86 -24.15
CA MET A 202 -4.91 1.92 -24.80
C MET A 202 -5.77 3.14 -25.20
N GLN A 203 -7.05 2.93 -25.51
CA GLN A 203 -8.00 4.02 -25.81
C GLN A 203 -8.22 4.92 -24.59
N THR A 204 -8.31 4.35 -23.40
CA THR A 204 -8.50 5.07 -22.13
C THR A 204 -7.28 5.92 -21.81
N LEU A 205 -6.07 5.38 -22.00
CA LEU A 205 -4.85 6.17 -21.89
C LEU A 205 -4.85 7.37 -22.86
N ARG A 206 -5.19 7.14 -24.13
CA ARG A 206 -5.28 8.21 -25.15
C ARG A 206 -6.35 9.25 -24.78
N GLY A 207 -7.49 8.81 -24.23
CA GLY A 207 -8.56 9.68 -23.73
C GLY A 207 -8.08 10.57 -22.59
N VAL A 208 -7.49 10.00 -21.55
CA VAL A 208 -6.98 10.75 -20.39
C VAL A 208 -5.90 11.76 -20.79
N VAL A 209 -5.05 11.40 -21.74
CA VAL A 209 -4.00 12.30 -22.26
C VAL A 209 -4.61 13.47 -23.03
N SER A 210 -5.64 13.21 -23.84
CA SER A 210 -6.24 14.23 -24.72
C SER A 210 -7.26 15.13 -24.00
N GLN A 211 -7.99 14.61 -23.04
CA GLN A 211 -9.11 15.29 -22.36
C GLN A 211 -8.82 15.61 -20.89
N GLY A 212 -7.74 15.08 -20.32
CA GLY A 212 -7.45 15.14 -18.89
C GLY A 212 -8.11 14.00 -18.13
N LEU A 213 -7.77 13.88 -16.83
CA LEU A 213 -8.41 12.94 -15.93
C LEU A 213 -9.63 13.62 -15.30
N GLU A 214 -10.82 13.04 -15.47
CA GLU A 214 -11.96 13.40 -14.62
C GLU A 214 -11.76 12.72 -13.26
N THR A 215 -11.54 13.52 -12.21
CA THR A 215 -11.52 12.99 -10.84
C THR A 215 -12.96 12.69 -10.41
N PRO A 216 -13.25 11.47 -9.90
CA PRO A 216 -14.52 11.22 -9.24
C PRO A 216 -14.75 12.27 -8.15
N ARG A 217 -15.96 12.85 -8.08
CA ARG A 217 -16.32 13.86 -7.06
C ARG A 217 -16.08 13.38 -5.62
N GLU A 218 -16.13 12.06 -5.43
CA GLU A 218 -15.87 11.38 -4.16
C GLU A 218 -14.42 11.57 -3.69
N LEU A 219 -13.48 11.79 -4.61
CA LEU A 219 -12.06 12.00 -4.33
C LEU A 219 -11.69 13.47 -4.14
N ASP A 220 -12.53 14.42 -4.56
CA ASP A 220 -12.22 15.86 -4.50
C ASP A 220 -11.98 16.37 -3.05
N GLN A 221 -12.52 15.66 -2.06
CA GLN A 221 -12.39 16.00 -0.63
C GLN A 221 -11.21 15.30 0.04
N ILE A 222 -10.52 14.41 -0.66
CA ILE A 222 -9.52 13.53 -0.07
C ILE A 222 -8.14 14.17 -0.22
N ALA A 223 -7.54 14.52 0.91
CA ALA A 223 -6.17 15.00 0.98
C ALA A 223 -5.24 13.86 1.42
N ILE A 224 -4.25 13.54 0.58
CA ILE A 224 -3.22 12.55 0.92
C ILE A 224 -2.41 13.05 2.11
N ARG A 225 -2.36 12.28 3.20
CA ARG A 225 -1.58 12.65 4.39
C ARG A 225 -0.07 12.60 4.08
N ALA A 226 0.68 13.59 4.57
CA ALA A 226 2.12 13.66 4.33
C ALA A 226 2.87 12.41 4.83
N SER A 227 2.43 11.83 5.95
CA SER A 227 3.02 10.61 6.51
C SER A 227 2.89 9.41 5.56
N LEU A 228 1.80 9.33 4.78
CA LEU A 228 1.59 8.25 3.82
C LEU A 228 2.55 8.39 2.63
N VAL A 229 2.83 9.61 2.18
CA VAL A 229 3.82 9.86 1.13
C VAL A 229 5.24 9.55 1.62
N GLN A 230 5.58 9.96 2.84
CA GLN A 230 6.93 9.85 3.40
C GLN A 230 7.41 8.41 3.59
N VAL A 231 6.50 7.46 3.78
CA VAL A 231 6.87 6.04 3.97
C VAL A 231 7.13 5.29 2.67
N GLN A 232 6.87 5.90 1.49
CA GLN A 232 7.09 5.26 0.18
C GLN A 232 8.55 5.33 -0.29
N LEU A 233 9.50 5.03 0.59
CA LEU A 233 10.94 5.16 0.32
C LEU A 233 11.48 4.13 -0.69
N HIS A 234 10.71 3.09 -0.98
CA HIS A 234 11.06 2.06 -1.96
C HIS A 234 10.80 2.50 -3.41
N LEU A 235 10.01 3.57 -3.63
CA LEU A 235 9.77 4.10 -4.96
C LEU A 235 11.04 4.78 -5.49
N HIS A 236 11.43 4.46 -6.72
CA HIS A 236 12.65 4.98 -7.33
C HIS A 236 12.44 6.30 -8.05
N HIS A 237 11.20 6.67 -8.35
CA HIS A 237 10.85 7.91 -9.02
C HIS A 237 10.07 8.85 -8.10
N SER A 238 10.00 10.13 -8.47
CA SER A 238 9.08 11.07 -7.81
C SER A 238 7.66 10.52 -7.89
N VAL A 239 6.87 10.63 -6.81
CA VAL A 239 5.48 10.15 -6.82
C VAL A 239 4.62 10.81 -7.90
N ALA A 240 5.01 12.00 -8.35
CA ALA A 240 4.34 12.73 -9.43
C ALA A 240 4.76 12.27 -10.84
N TYR A 241 5.84 11.49 -10.97
CA TYR A 241 6.32 10.96 -12.25
C TYR A 241 5.28 10.01 -12.85
N SER A 242 4.79 10.35 -14.05
CA SER A 242 3.93 9.46 -14.83
C SER A 242 4.77 8.82 -15.94
N PRO A 243 4.95 7.49 -15.94
CA PRO A 243 5.74 6.84 -16.97
C PRO A 243 4.99 6.76 -18.30
N TRP A 244 3.69 7.06 -18.32
CA TRP A 244 2.82 7.02 -19.50
C TRP A 244 2.88 8.27 -20.38
N TYR A 245 3.51 9.36 -19.93
CA TYR A 245 3.52 10.62 -20.69
C TYR A 245 4.17 10.50 -22.08
N GLY A 246 5.24 9.71 -22.20
CA GLY A 246 5.94 9.46 -23.48
C GLY A 246 5.27 8.43 -24.40
N TRP A 247 4.22 7.76 -23.94
CA TRP A 247 3.54 6.67 -24.64
C TRP A 247 2.42 7.13 -25.57
N THR A 248 2.44 8.43 -25.85
CA THR A 248 1.38 9.20 -26.48
C THR A 248 1.76 9.64 -27.90
N SER A 249 3.04 9.55 -28.27
CA SER A 249 3.51 9.72 -29.64
C SER A 249 3.60 8.36 -30.34
N GLU A 250 3.07 8.28 -31.56
CA GLU A 250 3.07 7.16 -32.53
C GLU A 250 4.32 6.23 -32.49
N LYS A 251 4.43 5.38 -31.48
CA LYS A 251 5.34 4.23 -31.46
C LYS A 251 4.54 3.01 -31.05
N GLU A 252 3.93 2.38 -32.04
CA GLU A 252 3.12 1.16 -31.90
C GLU A 252 3.99 -0.12 -31.76
N ASP A 253 5.33 -0.03 -31.77
CA ASP A 253 6.19 -1.18 -32.10
C ASP A 253 6.79 -1.98 -30.93
N TRP A 254 6.71 -1.54 -29.68
CA TRP A 254 7.46 -2.20 -28.60
C TRP A 254 6.81 -3.49 -28.05
N ALA A 255 5.52 -3.74 -28.33
CA ALA A 255 4.80 -4.90 -27.79
C ALA A 255 4.99 -6.20 -28.61
N LEU A 256 5.78 -6.15 -29.69
CA LEU A 256 6.04 -7.29 -30.58
C LEU A 256 7.50 -7.76 -30.59
N GLU A 257 8.43 -7.05 -29.93
CA GLU A 257 9.85 -7.44 -29.87
C GLU A 257 10.24 -7.85 -28.45
N SER A 258 9.80 -9.03 -28.05
CA SER A 258 10.53 -9.83 -27.07
C SER A 258 10.31 -11.31 -27.39
N ASP A 259 10.93 -11.73 -28.48
CA ASP A 259 11.39 -13.11 -28.60
C ASP A 259 12.27 -13.46 -27.38
N PRO A 260 12.25 -14.73 -26.92
CA PRO A 260 13.01 -15.13 -25.76
C PRO A 260 14.51 -14.98 -26.06
N VAL A 261 15.13 -14.00 -25.41
CA VAL A 261 16.59 -13.94 -25.36
C VAL A 261 17.03 -15.11 -24.49
N ASP A 262 17.45 -16.20 -25.14
CA ASP A 262 18.32 -17.21 -24.56
C ASP A 262 19.51 -16.48 -23.92
N TYR A 263 19.61 -16.53 -22.59
CA TYR A 263 20.83 -16.16 -21.89
C TYR A 263 21.67 -17.43 -21.64
N PRO A 264 22.99 -17.37 -21.86
CA PRO A 264 23.91 -18.48 -21.64
C PRO A 264 24.03 -18.90 -20.17
#